data_AF-A0A8D8VCH8-F1
#
_entry.id   AF-A0A8D8VCH8-F1
#
_cell.length_a   1.000
_cell.length_b   1.000
_cell.length_c   1.000
_cell.angle_alpha   90.00
_cell.angle_beta   90.00
_cell.angle_gamma   90.00
#
_symmetry.space_group_name_H-M   'P 1'
#
loop_
_entity.id
_entity.type
_entity.pdbx_description
1 polymer ?
#
loop_
_entity_poly.entity_id
_entity_poly.type
_entity_poly.pdbx_seq_one_letter_code
_entity_poly.pdbx_strand_id
1 'polypeptide(L)'
;MKDEGELSEEEPEEENGIVKAVTVKFARRENDRMKKARERSSHFINAKTQEEPWYETRYCDMDSKESTLETNKLKSCLEDRIIAMTLDKETYLQCLIPLHDDDESWKKDQVLCLRQMKTLPLTEQIRQLLKDVKIISTPRLKSFLSLTSPGEESEMKKFLQQHALLVHGNWVVKSDVLFPKESASPFSGVPGDVMCTARDYLVFLFTQHVLRKRFASPLLS
;
A
#
# COMPACT_ATOMS: atom_id res chain seq x y z
N MET A 1 -77.15 -57.26 3.23
CA MET A 1 -77.77 -58.00 4.35
C MET A 1 -76.78 -57.99 5.51
N LYS A 2 -77.22 -57.44 6.66
CA LYS A 2 -76.77 -57.60 8.07
C LYS A 2 -75.26 -57.41 8.36
N ASP A 3 -74.78 -56.40 9.09
CA ASP A 3 -75.13 -55.80 10.40
C ASP A 3 -74.90 -56.69 11.62
N GLU A 4 -74.53 -56.01 12.72
CA GLU A 4 -74.16 -56.43 14.09
C GLU A 4 -72.65 -56.70 14.27
N GLY A 5 -71.89 -56.15 15.22
CA GLY A 5 -72.10 -55.55 16.55
C GLY A 5 -70.81 -55.93 17.34
N GLU A 6 -70.12 -55.05 18.06
CA GLU A 6 -70.38 -54.75 19.47
C GLU A 6 -69.45 -53.63 19.98
N LEU A 7 -70.04 -52.80 20.84
CA LEU A 7 -69.45 -51.81 21.74
C LEU A 7 -68.67 -52.47 22.90
N SER A 8 -67.63 -51.79 23.38
CA SER A 8 -67.36 -51.57 24.82
C SER A 8 -66.23 -50.54 24.94
N GLU A 9 -66.22 -49.48 25.73
CA GLU A 9 -67.12 -48.84 26.69
C GLU A 9 -66.48 -47.45 26.93
N GLU A 10 -67.30 -46.42 27.15
CA GLU A 10 -66.89 -45.06 27.49
C GLU A 10 -66.51 -44.94 28.99
N GLU A 11 -65.41 -44.21 29.26
CA GLU A 11 -65.15 -43.22 30.35
C GLU A 11 -65.58 -43.49 31.82
N PRO A 12 -64.79 -43.07 32.84
CA PRO A 12 -64.71 -41.63 33.16
C PRO A 12 -63.44 -41.08 33.85
N GLU A 13 -63.39 -39.73 33.88
CA GLU A 13 -62.69 -38.86 34.84
C GLU A 13 -61.14 -38.76 34.70
N GLU A 14 -60.48 -37.60 34.65
CA GLU A 14 -60.72 -36.35 35.37
C GLU A 14 -60.25 -35.13 34.57
N GLU A 15 -61.05 -34.07 34.67
CA GLU A 15 -60.75 -32.68 34.38
C GLU A 15 -59.56 -32.17 35.21
N ASN A 16 -58.33 -32.52 34.83
CA ASN A 16 -57.13 -31.92 35.40
C ASN A 16 -56.73 -30.72 34.56
N GLY A 17 -57.25 -29.54 34.94
CA GLY A 17 -56.80 -28.25 34.45
C GLY A 17 -55.29 -28.10 34.64
N ILE A 18 -54.52 -28.38 33.59
CA ILE A 18 -53.08 -28.13 33.55
C ILE A 18 -52.90 -26.61 33.53
N VAL A 19 -52.77 -26.02 34.72
CA VAL A 19 -52.37 -24.64 34.91
C VAL A 19 -51.00 -24.47 34.24
N LYS A 20 -50.96 -23.88 33.05
CA LYS A 20 -49.71 -23.58 32.35
C LYS A 20 -48.92 -22.58 33.19
N ALA A 21 -47.94 -23.09 33.94
CA ALA A 21 -47.02 -22.26 34.69
C ALA A 21 -46.33 -21.25 33.75
N VAL A 22 -46.61 -19.97 33.96
CA VAL A 22 -46.03 -18.87 33.19
C VAL A 22 -44.60 -18.64 33.67
N THR A 23 -43.63 -19.32 33.08
CA THR A 23 -42.20 -18.99 33.31
C THR A 23 -41.83 -17.73 32.55
N VAL A 24 -41.68 -16.62 33.28
CA VAL A 24 -41.20 -15.34 32.74
C VAL A 24 -39.70 -15.47 32.43
N LYS A 25 -39.35 -15.53 31.14
CA LYS A 25 -37.95 -15.48 30.70
C LYS A 25 -37.53 -14.02 30.53
N PHE A 26 -36.73 -13.52 31.46
CA PHE A 26 -36.13 -12.20 31.35
C PHE A 26 -35.16 -12.14 30.16
N ALA A 27 -35.29 -11.09 29.34
CA ALA A 27 -34.39 -10.88 28.21
C ALA A 27 -32.94 -10.74 28.72
N ARG A 28 -32.05 -11.60 28.22
CA ARG A 28 -30.62 -11.46 28.51
C ARG A 28 -30.13 -10.14 27.91
N ARG A 29 -29.39 -9.35 28.69
CA ARG A 29 -28.71 -8.15 28.19
C ARG A 29 -27.74 -8.55 27.07
N GLU A 30 -28.05 -8.11 25.85
CA GLU A 30 -27.24 -8.42 24.67
C GLU A 30 -25.90 -7.68 24.77
N ASN A 31 -24.79 -8.40 24.56
CA ASN A 31 -23.46 -7.80 24.50
C ASN A 31 -23.14 -7.39 23.04
N ASP A 32 -22.25 -6.41 22.82
CA ASP A 32 -22.01 -5.80 21.50
C ASP A 32 -21.61 -6.81 20.42
N ARG A 33 -20.87 -7.86 20.79
CA ARG A 33 -20.49 -8.94 19.87
C ARG A 33 -21.70 -9.76 19.41
N MET A 34 -22.66 -10.00 20.31
CA MET A 34 -23.88 -10.76 20.02
C MET A 34 -24.84 -9.93 19.16
N LYS A 35 -24.95 -8.62 19.44
CA LYS A 35 -25.69 -7.68 18.60
C LYS A 35 -25.17 -7.63 17.18
N LYS A 36 -23.85 -7.48 16.99
CA LYS A 36 -23.22 -7.51 15.66
C LYS A 36 -23.41 -8.84 14.93
N ALA A 37 -23.38 -9.97 15.65
CA ALA A 37 -23.64 -11.27 15.06
C ALA A 37 -25.10 -11.43 14.62
N ARG A 38 -26.04 -10.96 15.46
CA ARG A 38 -27.47 -10.92 15.13
C ARG A 38 -27.74 -10.03 13.92
N GLU A 39 -27.16 -8.84 13.86
CA GLU A 39 -27.32 -7.90 12.74
C GLU A 39 -26.83 -8.47 11.39
N ARG A 40 -25.89 -9.41 11.43
CA ARG A 40 -25.39 -10.13 10.24
C ARG A 40 -26.16 -11.41 9.93
N SER A 41 -27.05 -11.85 10.83
CA SER A 41 -27.82 -13.07 10.64
C SER A 41 -28.91 -12.88 9.59
N SER A 42 -29.16 -13.91 8.77
CA SER A 42 -30.21 -13.87 7.75
C SER A 42 -31.59 -13.59 8.34
N HIS A 43 -31.89 -14.12 9.53
CA HIS A 43 -33.16 -13.86 10.21
C HIS A 43 -33.36 -12.39 10.52
N PHE A 44 -32.32 -11.70 10.99
CA PHE A 44 -32.42 -10.26 11.30
C PHE A 44 -32.56 -9.43 10.03
N ILE A 45 -31.80 -9.75 8.97
CA ILE A 45 -31.90 -9.06 7.68
C ILE A 45 -33.30 -9.25 7.10
N ASN A 46 -33.83 -10.47 7.09
CA ASN A 46 -35.18 -10.77 6.59
C ASN A 46 -36.27 -10.03 7.39
N ALA A 47 -36.16 -10.01 8.72
CA ALA A 47 -37.10 -9.26 9.55
C ALA A 47 -37.05 -7.76 9.23
N LYS A 48 -35.84 -7.19 9.09
CA LYS A 48 -35.66 -5.79 8.72
C LYS A 48 -36.17 -5.47 7.30
N THR A 49 -36.04 -6.40 6.36
CA THR A 49 -36.61 -6.27 5.02
C THR A 49 -38.15 -6.31 5.04
N GLN A 50 -38.75 -7.08 5.95
CA GLN A 50 -40.21 -7.16 6.10
C GLN A 50 -40.82 -5.94 6.82
N GLU A 51 -40.01 -5.12 7.49
CA GLU A 51 -40.46 -3.85 8.09
C GLU A 51 -40.81 -2.80 7.04
N GLU A 52 -40.30 -2.92 5.81
CA GLU A 52 -40.60 -1.99 4.72
C GLU A 52 -42.00 -2.27 4.13
N PRO A 53 -42.92 -1.29 4.14
CA PRO A 53 -44.26 -1.48 3.62
C PRO A 53 -44.26 -1.59 2.10
N TRP A 54 -45.12 -2.46 1.57
CA TRP A 54 -45.38 -2.55 0.13
C TRP A 54 -46.20 -1.35 -0.34
N TYR A 55 -45.75 -0.70 -1.41
CA TYR A 55 -46.51 0.34 -2.10
C TYR A 55 -47.06 -0.22 -3.41
N GLU A 56 -48.38 -0.14 -3.59
CA GLU A 56 -49.01 -0.52 -4.84
C GLU A 56 -48.69 0.51 -5.92
N THR A 57 -48.02 0.05 -6.98
CA THR A 57 -47.69 0.89 -8.15
C THR A 57 -48.59 0.54 -9.31
N ARG A 58 -48.99 1.55 -10.10
CA ARG A 58 -49.63 1.31 -11.38
C ARG A 58 -48.57 0.99 -12.42
N TYR A 59 -48.71 -0.16 -13.08
CA TYR A 59 -47.92 -0.47 -14.27
C TYR A 59 -48.38 0.40 -15.44
N CYS A 60 -47.42 1.08 -16.09
CA CYS A 60 -47.64 1.82 -17.32
C CYS A 60 -46.85 1.12 -18.43
N ASP A 61 -47.51 0.84 -19.55
CA ASP A 61 -46.87 0.19 -20.70
C ASP A 61 -45.78 1.08 -21.33
N MET A 62 -44.82 0.47 -22.01
CA MET A 62 -43.72 1.18 -22.67
C MET A 62 -44.22 2.19 -23.70
N ASP A 63 -45.30 1.88 -24.43
CA ASP A 63 -45.88 2.73 -25.48
C ASP A 63 -46.89 3.76 -24.92
N SER A 64 -47.08 3.78 -23.59
CA SER A 64 -47.98 4.73 -22.94
C SER A 64 -47.45 6.18 -23.02
N LYS A 65 -48.38 7.13 -22.93
CA LYS A 65 -48.05 8.55 -22.91
C LYS A 65 -47.26 8.91 -21.64
N GLU A 66 -47.59 8.26 -20.54
CA GLU A 66 -46.93 8.38 -19.23
C GLU A 66 -45.47 7.94 -19.32
N SER A 67 -45.20 6.77 -19.91
CA SER A 67 -43.84 6.27 -20.17
C SER A 67 -43.04 7.25 -21.05
N THR A 68 -43.67 7.77 -22.12
CA THR A 68 -43.04 8.74 -23.01
C THR A 68 -42.69 10.04 -22.27
N LEU A 69 -43.60 10.52 -21.40
CA LEU A 69 -43.39 11.72 -20.60
C LEU A 69 -42.24 11.56 -19.60
N GLU A 70 -42.20 10.45 -18.85
CA GLU A 70 -41.11 10.16 -17.91
C GLU A 70 -39.76 9.99 -18.63
N THR A 71 -39.75 9.31 -19.77
CA THR A 71 -38.54 9.16 -20.61
C THR A 71 -38.03 10.51 -21.10
N ASN A 72 -38.93 11.44 -21.43
CA ASN A 72 -38.53 12.80 -21.80
C ASN A 72 -37.88 13.56 -20.64
N LYS A 73 -38.18 13.24 -19.38
CA LYS A 73 -37.50 13.84 -18.22
C LYS A 73 -36.06 13.35 -18.04
N LEU A 74 -35.71 12.20 -18.60
CA LEU A 74 -34.32 11.70 -18.62
C LEU A 74 -33.44 12.48 -19.62
N LYS A 75 -34.06 13.19 -20.57
CA LYS A 75 -33.35 14.03 -21.53
C LYS A 75 -32.98 15.34 -20.85
N SER A 76 -31.70 15.61 -20.77
CA SER A 76 -31.18 16.89 -20.32
C SER A 76 -30.96 17.81 -21.52
N CYS A 77 -31.56 19.00 -21.52
CA CYS A 77 -31.35 20.04 -22.53
C CYS A 77 -30.22 21.01 -22.09
N LEU A 78 -29.08 20.48 -21.67
CA LEU A 78 -27.94 21.31 -21.30
C LEU A 78 -27.19 21.75 -22.59
N GLU A 79 -27.50 22.94 -23.07
CA GLU A 79 -26.62 23.71 -23.97
C GLU A 79 -25.42 24.32 -23.23
N ASP A 80 -25.41 24.23 -21.89
CA ASP A 80 -24.32 24.71 -21.07
C ASP A 80 -23.16 23.70 -21.09
N ARG A 81 -22.08 24.17 -21.71
CA ARG A 81 -20.75 23.57 -21.79
C ARG A 81 -20.48 22.64 -20.61
N ILE A 82 -20.15 21.40 -20.93
CA ILE A 82 -19.74 20.37 -19.98
C ILE A 82 -18.47 20.88 -19.26
N ILE A 83 -18.64 21.51 -18.09
CA ILE A 83 -17.56 21.96 -17.20
C ILE A 83 -17.09 20.81 -16.29
N ALA A 84 -17.83 19.70 -16.23
CA ALA A 84 -17.40 18.48 -15.57
C ALA A 84 -16.38 17.75 -16.46
N MET A 85 -15.28 17.25 -15.88
CA MET A 85 -14.14 16.62 -16.60
C MET A 85 -13.07 17.59 -17.15
N THR A 86 -12.78 18.66 -16.41
CA THR A 86 -11.63 19.54 -16.68
C THR A 86 -10.30 18.99 -16.16
N LEU A 87 -10.29 17.81 -15.53
CA LEU A 87 -9.08 17.22 -14.99
C LEU A 87 -8.15 16.77 -16.12
N ASP A 88 -6.89 17.11 -15.96
CA ASP A 88 -5.81 16.55 -16.76
C ASP A 88 -5.64 15.04 -16.48
N LYS A 89 -5.14 14.31 -17.48
CA LYS A 89 -5.05 12.83 -17.46
C LYS A 89 -4.20 12.33 -16.29
N GLU A 90 -3.10 13.00 -15.95
CA GLU A 90 -2.25 12.62 -14.83
C GLU A 90 -2.98 12.81 -13.49
N THR A 91 -3.71 13.92 -13.34
CA THR A 91 -4.46 14.23 -12.12
C THR A 91 -5.61 13.25 -11.91
N TYR A 92 -6.34 12.94 -12.99
CA TYR A 92 -7.43 11.98 -12.95
C TYR A 92 -6.95 10.58 -12.52
N LEU A 93 -5.81 10.13 -13.05
CA LEU A 93 -5.21 8.84 -12.67
C LEU A 93 -4.79 8.79 -11.20
N GLN A 94 -4.28 9.89 -10.64
CA GLN A 94 -3.96 9.97 -9.21
C GLN A 94 -5.20 9.86 -8.32
N CYS A 95 -6.36 10.39 -8.77
CA CYS A 95 -7.61 10.21 -8.03
C CYS A 95 -8.13 8.77 -8.07
N LEU A 96 -7.90 8.05 -9.18
CA LEU A 96 -8.30 6.65 -9.33
C LEU A 96 -7.41 5.67 -8.57
N ILE A 97 -6.17 6.07 -8.29
CA ILE A 97 -5.16 5.25 -7.62
C ILE A 97 -4.79 5.97 -6.32
N PRO A 98 -5.52 5.71 -5.21
CA PRO A 98 -5.16 6.28 -3.92
C PRO A 98 -3.72 5.94 -3.61
N LEU A 99 -2.90 6.95 -3.34
CA LEU A 99 -1.55 6.75 -2.84
C LEU A 99 -1.70 6.06 -1.47
N HIS A 100 -1.35 4.78 -1.41
CA HIS A 100 -1.31 4.06 -0.15
C HIS A 100 -0.13 4.59 0.67
N ASP A 101 -0.41 5.11 1.87
CA ASP A 101 0.62 5.49 2.86
C ASP A 101 1.39 4.28 3.44
N ASP A 102 1.10 3.06 2.96
CA ASP A 102 1.69 1.79 3.45
C ASP A 102 3.17 1.59 3.05
N ASP A 103 3.81 2.60 2.44
CA ASP A 103 5.24 2.63 2.14
C ASP A 103 6.13 2.66 3.41
N GLU A 104 5.55 2.88 4.60
CA GLU A 104 6.25 2.73 5.88
C GLU A 104 6.68 1.28 6.18
N SER A 105 6.06 0.28 5.55
CA SER A 105 6.31 -1.15 5.84
C SER A 105 7.57 -1.73 5.18
N TRP A 106 8.12 -1.08 4.15
CA TRP A 106 9.25 -1.58 3.37
C TRP A 106 10.64 -1.14 3.87
N LYS A 107 10.71 -0.47 5.02
CA LYS A 107 11.98 0.06 5.60
C LYS A 107 13.01 -1.01 6.02
N LYS A 108 12.80 -2.29 5.71
CA LYS A 108 13.73 -3.37 6.10
C LYS A 108 14.80 -3.67 5.07
N ASP A 109 14.61 -3.26 3.81
CA ASP A 109 15.65 -3.40 2.79
C ASP A 109 16.27 -2.03 2.53
N GLN A 110 17.57 -1.89 2.79
CA GLN A 110 18.36 -0.65 2.60
C GLN A 110 18.40 -0.13 1.15
N VAL A 111 17.64 -0.74 0.24
CA VAL A 111 17.60 -0.40 -1.18
C VAL A 111 16.31 0.37 -1.45
N LEU A 112 16.41 1.70 -1.43
CA LEU A 112 15.33 2.55 -1.88
C LEU A 112 15.09 2.31 -3.38
N CYS A 113 13.83 2.14 -3.78
CA CYS A 113 13.53 2.11 -5.21
C CYS A 113 13.79 3.49 -5.85
N LEU A 114 14.06 3.54 -7.15
CA LEU A 114 14.38 4.78 -7.87
C LEU A 114 13.31 5.87 -7.69
N ARG A 115 12.03 5.48 -7.54
CA ARG A 115 10.91 6.40 -7.33
C ARG A 115 11.00 7.07 -5.96
N GLN A 116 11.24 6.30 -4.90
CA GLN A 116 11.37 6.82 -3.53
C GLN A 116 12.65 7.66 -3.39
N MET A 117 13.73 7.28 -4.05
CA MET A 117 14.93 8.10 -4.05
C MET A 117 14.65 9.48 -4.69
N LYS A 118 13.82 9.56 -5.75
CA LYS A 118 13.45 10.84 -6.36
C LYS A 118 12.63 11.78 -5.46
N THR A 119 12.01 11.30 -4.38
CA THR A 119 11.29 12.15 -3.43
C THR A 119 12.20 12.77 -2.37
N LEU A 120 13.47 12.35 -2.28
CA LEU A 120 14.43 12.89 -1.32
C LEU A 120 15.08 14.19 -1.83
N PRO A 121 15.64 15.04 -0.93
CA PRO A 121 16.48 16.17 -1.34
C PRO A 121 17.69 15.71 -2.17
N LEU A 122 18.12 16.53 -3.15
CA LEU A 122 19.21 16.20 -4.08
C LEU A 122 20.47 15.64 -3.39
N THR A 123 20.84 16.23 -2.25
CA THR A 123 21.98 15.77 -1.43
C THR A 123 21.84 14.32 -1.00
N GLU A 124 20.65 13.94 -0.52
CA GLU A 124 20.35 12.59 -0.06
C GLU A 124 20.27 11.60 -1.22
N GLN A 125 19.75 12.04 -2.38
CA GLN A 125 19.78 11.24 -3.61
C GLN A 125 21.21 10.88 -4.00
N ILE A 126 22.11 11.86 -4.04
CA ILE A 126 23.53 11.67 -4.38
C ILE A 126 24.20 10.77 -3.34
N ARG A 127 23.97 11.01 -2.05
CA ARG A 127 24.57 10.23 -0.95
C ARG A 127 24.16 8.76 -1.02
N GLN A 128 22.88 8.46 -1.20
CA GLN A 128 22.39 7.09 -1.29
C GLN A 128 22.91 6.39 -2.55
N LEU A 129 22.84 7.06 -3.70
CA LEU A 129 23.32 6.52 -4.97
C LEU A 129 24.81 6.17 -4.92
N LEU A 130 25.63 7.03 -4.32
CA LEU A 130 27.07 6.79 -4.19
C LEU A 130 27.40 5.59 -3.31
N LYS A 131 26.60 5.31 -2.28
CA LYS A 131 26.77 4.12 -1.43
C LYS A 131 26.54 2.83 -2.23
N ASP A 132 25.52 2.84 -3.07
CA ASP A 132 25.11 1.66 -3.84
C ASP A 132 26.06 1.42 -5.03
N VAL A 133 26.34 2.47 -5.82
CA VAL A 133 27.09 2.35 -7.08
C VAL A 133 28.61 2.39 -6.87
N LYS A 134 29.09 3.09 -5.84
CA LYS A 134 30.51 3.28 -5.46
C LYS A 134 31.38 4.05 -6.47
N ILE A 135 31.15 3.90 -7.77
CA ILE A 135 31.88 4.56 -8.87
C ILE A 135 30.91 4.97 -9.99
N ILE A 136 30.82 6.26 -10.31
CA ILE A 136 29.93 6.76 -11.36
C ILE A 136 30.54 7.90 -12.18
N SER A 137 30.28 7.94 -13.49
CA SER A 137 30.72 9.04 -14.35
C SER A 137 29.75 10.24 -14.28
N THR A 138 30.27 11.46 -14.44
CA THR A 138 29.45 12.68 -14.43
C THR A 138 28.27 12.63 -15.42
N PRO A 139 28.43 12.16 -16.68
CA PRO A 139 27.29 12.09 -17.61
C PRO A 139 26.20 11.11 -17.16
N ARG A 140 26.58 9.96 -16.60
CA ARG A 140 25.63 8.96 -16.09
C ARG A 140 24.87 9.51 -14.89
N LEU A 141 25.56 10.19 -13.98
CA LEU A 141 24.94 10.80 -12.81
C LEU A 141 23.91 11.88 -13.18
N LYS A 142 24.26 12.76 -14.12
CA LYS A 142 23.32 13.78 -14.65
C LYS A 142 22.08 13.15 -15.27
N SER A 143 22.27 12.13 -16.11
CA SER A 143 21.17 11.40 -16.75
C SER A 143 20.24 10.77 -15.71
N PHE A 144 20.82 10.18 -14.66
CA PHE A 144 20.06 9.53 -13.60
C PHE A 144 19.25 10.50 -12.75
N LEU A 145 19.85 11.64 -12.38
CA LEU A 145 19.20 12.69 -11.59
C LEU A 145 18.33 13.64 -12.44
N SER A 146 18.32 13.46 -13.77
CA SER A 146 17.58 14.32 -14.71
C SER A 146 17.93 15.82 -14.59
N LEU A 147 19.16 16.13 -14.19
CA LEU A 147 19.62 17.51 -14.00
C LEU A 147 19.80 18.18 -15.36
N THR A 148 19.04 19.25 -15.59
CA THR A 148 18.98 19.92 -16.89
C THR A 148 19.55 21.34 -16.83
N SER A 149 19.59 21.96 -15.64
CA SER A 149 20.08 23.33 -15.48
C SER A 149 21.57 23.39 -15.09
N PRO A 150 22.31 24.43 -15.52
CA PRO A 150 23.71 24.63 -15.13
C PRO A 150 23.89 24.94 -13.64
N GLY A 151 22.86 25.49 -12.97
CA GLY A 151 22.87 25.76 -11.52
C GLY A 151 22.89 24.48 -10.69
N GLU A 152 22.01 23.53 -11.02
CA GLU A 152 21.94 22.20 -10.38
C GLU A 152 23.24 21.41 -10.57
N GLU A 153 23.92 21.56 -11.71
CA GLU A 153 25.20 20.88 -11.93
C GLU A 153 26.29 21.39 -10.98
N SER A 154 26.33 22.70 -10.73
CA SER A 154 27.29 23.30 -9.79
C SER A 154 27.03 22.81 -8.37
N GLU A 155 25.76 22.73 -7.98
CA GLU A 155 25.35 22.23 -6.67
C GLU A 155 25.67 20.74 -6.49
N MET A 156 25.33 19.92 -7.50
CA MET A 156 25.69 18.50 -7.55
C MET A 156 27.21 18.30 -7.38
N LYS A 157 28.04 19.08 -8.08
CA LYS A 157 29.50 19.00 -7.94
C LYS A 157 29.97 19.31 -6.52
N LYS A 158 29.38 20.31 -5.85
CA LYS A 158 29.71 20.64 -4.46
C LYS A 158 29.38 19.47 -3.53
N PHE A 159 28.20 18.85 -3.67
CA PHE A 159 27.82 17.67 -2.87
C PHE A 159 28.70 16.45 -3.18
N LEU A 160 29.04 16.23 -4.45
CA LEU A 160 29.95 15.16 -4.84
C LEU A 160 31.33 15.35 -4.20
N GLN A 161 31.87 16.56 -4.16
CA GLN A 161 33.16 16.82 -3.52
C GLN A 161 33.14 16.55 -2.00
N GLN A 162 31.98 16.63 -1.36
CA GLN A 162 31.83 16.27 0.06
C GLN A 162 31.89 14.74 0.27
N HIS A 163 31.34 13.95 -0.65
CA HIS A 163 31.16 12.49 -0.45
C HIS A 163 31.94 11.58 -1.42
N ALA A 164 32.63 12.13 -2.40
CA ALA A 164 33.36 11.41 -3.45
C ALA A 164 34.61 12.17 -3.92
N LEU A 165 35.49 11.47 -4.62
CA LEU A 165 36.71 11.95 -5.24
C LEU A 165 36.66 11.70 -6.75
N LEU A 166 37.13 12.65 -7.56
CA LEU A 166 37.21 12.48 -9.01
C LEU A 166 38.52 11.80 -9.39
N VAL A 167 38.43 10.60 -9.97
CA VAL A 167 39.58 9.78 -10.42
C VAL A 167 39.35 9.37 -11.86
N HIS A 168 40.23 9.80 -12.78
CA HIS A 168 40.16 9.50 -14.21
C HIS A 168 38.76 9.71 -14.83
N GLY A 169 38.12 10.84 -14.51
CA GLY A 169 36.79 11.19 -15.03
C GLY A 169 35.61 10.48 -14.36
N ASN A 170 35.83 9.68 -13.32
CA ASN A 170 34.79 9.00 -12.55
C ASN A 170 34.80 9.45 -11.08
N TRP A 171 33.62 9.61 -10.50
CA TRP A 171 33.45 9.89 -9.08
C TRP A 171 33.49 8.59 -8.29
N VAL A 172 34.46 8.49 -7.39
CA VAL A 172 34.67 7.36 -6.48
C VAL A 172 34.24 7.80 -5.09
N VAL A 173 33.29 7.10 -4.49
CA VAL A 173 32.79 7.42 -3.14
C VAL A 173 33.93 7.42 -2.10
N LYS A 174 33.95 8.36 -1.15
CA LYS A 174 34.96 8.39 -0.08
C LYS A 174 34.80 7.21 0.89
N SER A 175 35.87 6.85 1.58
CA SER A 175 35.87 5.65 2.43
C SER A 175 35.09 5.82 3.72
N ASP A 176 35.09 7.01 4.30
CA ASP A 176 34.27 7.39 5.47
C ASP A 176 32.76 7.26 5.23
N VAL A 177 32.30 7.40 3.99
CA VAL A 177 30.91 7.20 3.59
C VAL A 177 30.52 5.71 3.58
N LEU A 178 31.46 4.83 3.24
CA LEU A 178 31.24 3.38 3.19
C LEU A 178 31.49 2.69 4.54
N PHE A 179 32.49 3.17 5.27
CA PHE A 179 32.91 2.62 6.57
C PHE A 179 32.91 3.76 7.59
N PRO A 180 31.74 4.04 8.22
CA PRO A 180 31.65 5.04 9.28
C PRO A 180 32.61 4.76 10.42
N LYS A 181 32.94 5.79 11.20
CA LYS A 181 33.74 5.64 12.43
C LYS A 181 33.08 4.60 13.34
N GLU A 182 33.91 3.77 13.98
CA GLU A 182 33.47 2.66 14.86
C GLU A 182 32.74 1.51 14.15
N SER A 183 32.68 1.51 12.81
CA SER A 183 32.22 0.33 12.07
C SER A 183 33.29 -0.77 12.05
N ALA A 184 32.84 -2.02 11.89
CA ALA A 184 33.71 -3.16 11.63
C ALA A 184 33.14 -3.98 10.47
N SER A 185 34.01 -4.66 9.73
CA SER A 185 33.60 -5.57 8.67
C SER A 185 32.71 -6.68 9.24
N PRO A 186 31.51 -6.91 8.70
CA PRO A 186 30.63 -7.98 9.17
C PRO A 186 31.18 -9.39 8.86
N PHE A 187 32.11 -9.50 7.91
CA PHE A 187 32.70 -10.77 7.50
C PHE A 187 34.03 -11.05 8.22
N SER A 188 34.89 -10.03 8.35
CA SER A 188 36.27 -10.21 8.84
C SER A 188 36.54 -9.57 10.20
N GLY A 189 35.61 -8.78 10.75
CA GLY A 189 35.80 -8.04 12.00
C GLY A 189 36.82 -6.90 11.94
N VAL A 190 37.43 -6.65 10.76
CA VAL A 190 38.44 -5.60 10.58
C VAL A 190 37.80 -4.22 10.85
N PRO A 191 38.42 -3.36 11.68
CA PRO A 191 37.92 -2.02 11.95
C PRO A 191 37.81 -1.15 10.69
N GLY A 192 36.80 -0.30 10.64
CA GLY A 192 36.51 0.62 9.54
C GLY A 192 37.69 1.51 9.18
N ASP A 193 38.42 2.02 10.18
CA ASP A 193 39.58 2.90 9.97
C ASP A 193 40.71 2.22 9.17
N VAL A 194 40.93 0.92 9.40
CA VAL A 194 41.91 0.12 8.67
C VAL A 194 41.45 -0.08 7.23
N MET A 195 40.16 -0.38 7.02
CA MET A 195 39.57 -0.53 5.68
C MET A 195 39.62 0.79 4.90
N CYS A 196 39.33 1.92 5.55
CA CYS A 196 39.46 3.25 4.97
C CYS A 196 40.88 3.52 4.49
N THR A 197 41.87 3.30 5.36
CA THR A 197 43.27 3.56 5.05
C THR A 197 43.76 2.71 3.86
N ALA A 198 43.44 1.41 3.87
CA ALA A 198 43.81 0.51 2.78
C ALA A 198 43.14 0.91 1.44
N ARG A 199 41.85 1.25 1.49
CA ARG A 199 41.09 1.66 0.31
C ARG A 199 41.59 2.99 -0.24
N ASP A 200 41.81 3.97 0.61
CA ASP A 200 42.29 5.30 0.21
C ASP A 200 43.68 5.21 -0.42
N TYR A 201 44.55 4.34 0.09
CA TYR A 201 45.83 4.04 -0.55
C TYR A 201 45.67 3.46 -1.96
N LEU A 202 44.77 2.49 -2.15
CA LEU A 202 44.49 1.94 -3.48
C LEU A 202 43.94 3.00 -4.44
N VAL A 203 42.98 3.81 -3.99
CA VAL A 203 42.42 4.92 -4.78
C VAL A 203 43.51 5.93 -5.14
N PHE A 204 44.39 6.26 -4.20
CA PHE A 204 45.56 7.11 -4.45
C PHE A 204 46.46 6.53 -5.54
N LEU A 205 46.76 5.23 -5.51
CA LEU A 205 47.57 4.58 -6.57
C LEU A 205 46.93 4.69 -7.95
N PHE A 206 45.60 4.60 -8.04
CA PHE A 206 44.87 4.84 -9.29
C PHE A 206 45.09 6.27 -9.80
N THR A 207 45.19 7.28 -8.93
CA THR A 207 45.50 8.66 -9.36
C THR A 207 46.91 8.82 -9.93
N GLN A 208 47.86 7.97 -9.54
CA GLN A 208 49.29 8.09 -9.89
C GLN A 208 49.71 7.26 -11.12
N HIS A 209 48.78 6.53 -11.77
CA HIS A 209 49.08 5.55 -12.84
C HIS A 209 50.00 4.37 -12.41
N VAL A 210 50.22 4.16 -11.12
CA VAL A 210 51.14 3.13 -10.60
C VAL A 210 50.35 1.93 -10.09
N LEU A 211 49.96 1.04 -11.00
CA LEU A 211 49.54 -0.31 -10.64
C LEU A 211 50.51 -1.32 -11.23
N ARG A 212 51.64 -1.52 -10.55
CA ARG A 212 52.48 -2.71 -10.78
C ARG A 212 51.91 -3.84 -9.92
N LYS A 213 51.62 -4.99 -10.54
CA LYS A 213 51.08 -6.21 -9.91
C LYS A 213 51.92 -6.61 -8.67
N ARG A 214 51.56 -6.15 -7.47
CA ARG A 214 52.20 -6.58 -6.20
C ARG A 214 51.23 -6.74 -5.02
N PHE A 215 49.91 -6.62 -5.22
CA PHE A 215 48.95 -6.61 -4.10
C PHE A 215 48.34 -7.97 -3.72
N ALA A 216 48.94 -9.07 -4.15
CA ALA A 216 48.61 -10.40 -3.64
C ALA A 216 49.90 -11.16 -3.34
N SER A 217 50.49 -10.89 -2.17
CA SER A 217 51.42 -11.85 -1.57
C SER A 217 50.59 -12.99 -0.99
N PRO A 218 50.81 -14.26 -1.38
CA PRO A 218 50.16 -15.38 -0.72
C PRO A 218 50.71 -15.46 0.70
N LEU A 219 49.90 -15.05 1.68
CA LEU A 219 50.07 -15.54 3.04
C LEU A 219 49.68 -17.02 2.99
N LEU A 220 50.67 -17.90 2.78
CA LEU A 220 50.74 -19.32 3.19
C LEU A 220 51.91 -20.01 2.45
N SER A 221 53.06 -20.12 3.14
CA SER A 221 53.93 -21.30 3.13
C SER A 221 54.77 -21.29 4.41
#